data_AF-A0A0P0VNU7-F1
#
_entry.id   AF-A0A0P0VNU7-F1
#
_cell.length_a   1.000
_cell.length_b   1.000
_cell.length_c   1.000
_cell.angle_alpha   90.00
_cell.angle_beta   90.00
_cell.angle_gamma   90.00
#
_symmetry.space_group_name_H-M   'P 1'
#
loop_
_entity.id
_entity.type
_entity.pdbx_description
1 polymer ?
#
loop_
_entity_poly.entity_id
_entity_poly.type
_entity_poly.pdbx_seq_one_letter_code
_entity_poly.pdbx_strand_id
1 'polypeptide(L)'
;EKKNLLSVPTCAGAIIALPVTITTTASCIYWSFKKRERNRKRAELFKKNGGLLLQQRFAAFTSQGMMDLSARLFGAEELKVATDNYSENRILGRGG
;
A
#
# COMPACT_ATOMS: atom_id res chain seq x y z
N GLU A 1 30.54 -3.53 -60.64
CA GLU A 1 29.30 -3.11 -59.94
C GLU A 1 28.70 -4.32 -59.22
N LYS A 2 28.09 -4.16 -58.04
CA LYS A 2 27.57 -5.22 -57.14
C LYS A 2 28.60 -5.99 -56.30
N LYS A 3 29.39 -5.28 -55.50
CA LYS A 3 29.86 -5.77 -54.20
C LYS A 3 29.80 -4.58 -53.23
N ASN A 4 29.11 -4.76 -52.11
CA ASN A 4 29.00 -3.83 -50.98
C ASN A 4 27.92 -2.73 -51.10
N LEU A 5 26.65 -3.08 -50.93
CA LEU A 5 25.72 -2.15 -50.29
C LEU A 5 24.77 -2.91 -49.36
N LEU A 6 24.87 -2.59 -48.08
CA LEU A 6 23.97 -2.95 -46.99
C LEU A 6 24.04 -4.38 -46.45
N SER A 7 25.19 -4.67 -45.82
CA SER A 7 25.17 -5.37 -44.53
C SER A 7 24.10 -4.71 -43.65
N VAL A 8 23.04 -5.43 -43.31
CA VAL A 8 21.99 -5.00 -42.39
C VAL A 8 22.24 -5.71 -41.05
N PRO A 9 23.09 -5.20 -40.15
CA PRO A 9 23.37 -5.89 -38.90
C PRO A 9 22.33 -5.46 -37.87
N THR A 10 21.13 -6.06 -37.87
CA THR A 10 20.16 -5.75 -36.79
C THR A 10 19.13 -6.81 -36.44
N CYS A 11 19.21 -8.03 -36.99
CA CYS A 11 18.19 -9.06 -36.67
C CYS A 11 18.35 -9.69 -35.27
N ALA A 12 19.51 -9.56 -34.59
CA ALA A 12 19.73 -10.22 -33.29
C ALA A 12 19.05 -9.49 -32.11
N GLY A 13 19.01 -8.15 -32.11
CA GLY A 13 18.45 -7.36 -30.99
C GLY A 13 16.93 -7.47 -30.86
N ALA A 14 16.22 -7.62 -31.99
CA ALA A 14 14.77 -7.75 -32.01
C ALA A 14 14.27 -9.03 -31.31
N ILE A 15 15.02 -10.13 -31.43
CA ILE A 15 14.62 -11.43 -30.88
C ILE A 15 14.62 -11.42 -29.35
N ILE A 16 15.51 -10.67 -28.70
CA ILE A 16 15.58 -10.58 -27.23
C ILE A 16 14.58 -9.55 -26.68
N ALA A 17 14.33 -8.46 -27.41
CA ALA A 17 13.43 -7.39 -26.98
C ALA A 17 11.97 -7.87 -26.84
N LEU A 18 11.49 -8.69 -27.78
CA LEU A 18 10.12 -9.21 -27.78
C LEU A 18 9.78 -10.07 -26.54
N PRO A 19 10.54 -11.11 -26.16
CA PRO A 19 10.23 -11.91 -24.98
C PRO A 19 10.39 -11.10 -23.67
N VAL A 20 11.33 -10.17 -23.60
CA VAL A 20 11.50 -9.30 -22.41
C VAL A 20 10.29 -8.39 -22.22
N THR A 21 9.78 -7.78 -23.29
CA THR A 21 8.58 -6.93 -23.21
C THR A 21 7.31 -7.73 -22.91
N ILE A 22 7.19 -8.94 -23.45
CA ILE A 22 6.06 -9.84 -23.15
C ILE A 22 6.10 -10.29 -21.69
N THR A 23 7.25 -10.76 -21.18
CA THR A 23 7.40 -11.25 -19.80
C THR A 23 7.22 -10.15 -18.76
N THR A 24 7.74 -8.96 -19.01
CA THR A 24 7.53 -7.79 -18.13
C THR A 24 6.06 -7.38 -18.10
N THR A 25 5.39 -7.34 -19.25
CA THR A 25 3.96 -7.03 -19.34
C THR A 25 3.11 -8.08 -18.61
N ALA A 26 3.36 -9.37 -18.84
CA ALA A 26 2.69 -10.47 -18.13
C ALA A 26 2.91 -10.39 -16.61
N SER A 27 4.14 -10.09 -16.18
CA SER A 27 4.49 -9.92 -14.76
C SER A 27 3.78 -8.72 -14.13
N CYS A 28 3.72 -7.58 -14.83
CA CYS A 28 2.98 -6.40 -14.40
C CYS A 28 1.47 -6.66 -14.26
N ILE A 29 0.89 -7.39 -15.23
CA ILE A 29 -0.52 -7.80 -15.19
C ILE A 29 -0.77 -8.72 -13.99
N TYR A 30 0.04 -9.76 -13.82
CA TYR A 30 -0.06 -10.70 -12.69
C TYR A 30 0.04 -9.98 -11.34
N TRP A 31 1.03 -9.10 -11.19
CA TRP A 31 1.21 -8.34 -9.95
C TRP A 31 0.03 -7.42 -9.67
N SER A 32 -0.54 -6.80 -10.71
CA SER A 32 -1.72 -5.93 -10.59
C SER A 32 -2.95 -6.70 -10.13
N PHE A 33 -3.21 -7.88 -10.70
CA PHE A 33 -4.29 -8.77 -10.25
C PHE A 33 -4.11 -9.20 -8.79
N LYS A 34 -2.90 -9.65 -8.43
CA LYS A 34 -2.58 -10.06 -7.05
C LYS A 34 -2.70 -8.89 -6.06
N LYS A 35 -2.29 -7.68 -6.46
CA LYS A 35 -2.46 -6.45 -5.65
C LYS A 35 -3.94 -6.13 -5.45
N ARG A 36 -4.77 -6.25 -6.49
CA ARG A 36 -6.22 -6.05 -6.40
C ARG A 36 -6.88 -7.03 -5.44
N GLU A 37 -6.48 -8.31 -5.47
CA GLU A 37 -7.00 -9.32 -4.53
C GLU A 37 -6.64 -9.00 -3.08
N ARG A 38 -5.37 -8.66 -2.80
CA ARG A 38 -4.94 -8.24 -1.45
C ARG A 38 -5.72 -7.03 -0.95
N ASN A 39 -5.94 -6.03 -1.81
CA ASN A 39 -6.71 -4.84 -1.46
C ASN A 39 -8.18 -5.18 -1.17
N ARG A 40 -8.79 -6.10 -1.92
CA ARG A 40 -10.16 -6.58 -1.66
C ARG A 40 -10.28 -7.26 -0.30
N LYS A 41 -9.36 -8.17 0.04
CA LYS A 41 -9.33 -8.83 1.36
C LYS A 41 -9.13 -7.82 2.49
N ARG A 42 -8.22 -6.85 2.30
CA ARG A 42 -8.01 -5.76 3.27
C ARG A 42 -9.26 -4.89 3.45
N ALA A 43 -9.97 -4.57 2.37
CA ALA A 43 -11.22 -3.82 2.44
C ALA A 43 -12.33 -4.59 3.18
N GLU A 44 -12.41 -5.91 2.99
CA GLU A 44 -13.35 -6.75 3.74
C GLU A 44 -13.02 -6.79 5.24
N LEU A 45 -11.75 -6.99 5.61
CA LEU A 45 -11.30 -6.91 7.00
C LEU A 45 -11.54 -5.53 7.61
N PHE A 46 -11.29 -4.46 6.84
CA PHE A 46 -11.60 -3.10 7.26
C PHE A 46 -13.09 -2.93 7.55
N LYS A 47 -13.98 -3.45 6.69
CA LYS A 47 -15.43 -3.43 6.93
C LYS A 47 -15.83 -4.25 8.17
N LYS A 48 -15.28 -5.46 8.34
CA LYS A 48 -15.58 -6.33 9.49
C LYS A 48 -15.09 -5.74 10.82
N ASN A 49 -13.95 -5.07 10.83
CA ASN A 49 -13.38 -4.42 12.03
C ASN A 49 -14.03 -3.06 12.36
N GLY A 50 -15.17 -2.73 11.75
CA GLY A 50 -15.86 -1.45 12.01
C GLY A 50 -15.23 -0.24 11.34
N GLY A 51 -14.40 -0.43 10.31
CA GLY A 51 -13.75 0.66 9.57
C GLY A 51 -14.72 1.66 8.93
N LEU A 52 -15.98 1.27 8.68
CA LEU A 52 -17.03 2.20 8.26
C LEU A 52 -17.36 3.22 9.36
N LEU A 53 -17.44 2.78 10.63
CA LEU A 53 -17.63 3.68 11.76
C LEU A 53 -16.45 4.63 11.91
N LEU A 54 -15.23 4.13 11.70
CA LEU A 54 -14.02 4.95 11.71
C LEU A 54 -14.07 6.03 10.62
N GLN A 55 -14.46 5.69 9.39
CA GLN A 55 -14.65 6.66 8.30
C GLN A 55 -15.72 7.69 8.63
N GLN A 56 -16.84 7.28 9.24
CA GLN A 56 -17.91 8.19 9.66
C GLN A 56 -17.43 9.18 10.72
N ARG A 57 -16.58 8.77 11.67
CA ARG A 57 -16.00 9.67 12.67
C ARG A 57 -15.16 10.76 12.01
N PHE A 58 -14.32 10.41 11.04
CA PHE A 58 -13.52 11.41 10.30
C PHE A 58 -14.39 12.30 9.42
N ALA A 59 -15.38 11.75 8.73
CA ALA A 59 -16.33 12.56 7.95
C ALA A 59 -17.09 13.56 8.83
N ALA A 60 -17.47 13.15 10.05
CA ALA A 60 -18.08 14.05 11.03
C ALA A 60 -17.13 15.19 11.43
N PHE A 61 -15.86 14.91 11.70
CA PHE A 61 -14.87 15.96 11.99
C PHE A 61 -14.69 16.92 10.81
N THR A 62 -14.59 16.42 9.58
CA THR A 62 -14.52 17.26 8.39
C THR A 62 -15.77 18.14 8.24
N SER A 63 -16.96 17.60 8.51
CA SER A 63 -18.22 18.37 8.43
C SER A 63 -18.33 19.46 9.49
N GLN A 64 -17.70 19.28 10.65
CA GLN A 64 -17.63 20.28 11.72
C GLN A 64 -16.58 21.37 11.46
N GLY A 65 -15.92 21.35 10.29
CA GLY A 65 -14.82 22.27 9.96
C GLY A 65 -13.50 21.91 10.64
N MET A 66 -13.43 20.76 11.31
CA MET A 66 -12.20 20.25 11.94
C MET A 66 -11.39 19.44 10.92
N MET A 67 -10.97 20.11 9.85
CA MET A 67 -10.31 19.48 8.68
C MET A 67 -9.01 18.76 9.07
N ASP A 68 -8.37 19.18 10.16
CA ASP A 68 -7.11 18.63 10.66
C ASP A 68 -7.27 17.39 11.55
N LEU A 69 -8.49 17.03 11.96
CA LEU A 69 -8.75 15.87 12.80
C LEU A 69 -8.82 14.59 11.95
N SER A 70 -7.65 14.09 11.56
CA SER A 70 -7.48 12.71 11.08
C SER A 70 -7.21 11.74 12.24
N ALA A 71 -7.04 10.45 11.95
CA ALA A 71 -6.58 9.49 12.95
C ALA A 71 -5.19 9.92 13.43
N ARG A 72 -5.08 10.53 14.61
CA ARG A 72 -3.77 10.86 15.18
C ARG A 72 -3.09 9.57 15.62
N LEU A 73 -1.97 9.26 14.98
CA LEU A 73 -1.08 8.19 15.39
C LEU A 73 -0.07 8.77 16.39
N PHE A 74 -0.12 8.32 17.64
CA PHE A 74 0.82 8.75 18.67
C PHE A 74 2.14 8.00 18.53
N GLY A 75 3.25 8.73 18.55
CA GLY A 75 4.59 8.16 18.51
C GLY A 75 4.97 7.47 19.83
N ALA A 76 6.03 6.67 19.81
CA ALA A 76 6.48 5.92 20.99
C ALA A 76 6.81 6.84 22.19
N GLU A 77 7.50 7.97 21.96
CA GLU A 77 7.83 8.93 23.03
C GLU A 77 6.58 9.61 23.61
N GLU A 78 5.60 9.99 22.78
CA GLU A 78 4.34 10.55 23.26
C GLU A 78 3.57 9.53 24.09
N LEU A 79 3.52 8.27 23.65
CA LEU A 79 2.92 7.18 24.41
C LEU A 79 3.66 6.96 25.73
N LYS A 80 4.99 6.99 25.74
CA LYS A 80 5.80 6.86 26.95
C LYS A 80 5.48 7.95 27.97
N VAL A 81 5.37 9.22 27.54
CA VAL A 81 4.99 10.33 28.42
C VAL A 81 3.54 10.18 28.90
N ALA A 82 2.58 9.90 28.00
CA ALA A 82 1.16 9.74 28.35
C ALA A 82 0.89 8.51 29.24
N THR A 83 1.79 7.52 29.21
CA THR A 83 1.69 6.28 30.00
C THR A 83 2.49 6.31 31.30
N ASP A 84 3.19 7.40 31.61
CA ASP A 84 4.16 7.45 32.73
C ASP A 84 5.22 6.34 32.61
N ASN A 85 5.94 6.33 31.49
CA ASN A 85 6.92 5.31 31.12
C ASN A 85 6.37 3.88 31.22
N TYR A 86 5.15 3.65 30.73
CA TYR A 86 4.49 2.34 30.81
C TYR A 86 4.38 1.79 32.25
N SER A 87 4.09 2.67 33.22
CA SER A 87 3.97 2.32 34.64
C SER A 87 2.97 1.18 34.89
N GLU A 88 3.44 0.10 35.53
CA GLU A 88 2.64 -1.07 35.94
C GLU A 88 1.43 -0.66 36.81
N ASN A 89 1.58 0.39 37.62
CA ASN A 89 0.51 0.88 38.49
C ASN A 89 -0.68 1.47 37.71
N ARG A 90 -0.49 1.79 36.42
CA ARG A 90 -1.53 2.35 35.54
C ARG A 90 -2.19 1.31 34.64
N ILE A 91 -1.80 0.04 34.76
CA ILE A 91 -2.46 -1.05 34.04
C ILE A 91 -3.85 -1.25 34.66
N LEU A 92 -4.87 -0.89 33.90
CA LEU A 92 -6.27 -1.16 34.23
C LEU A 92 -6.61 -2.62 33.98
N GLY A 93 -7.63 -3.13 34.66
CA GLY A 93 -8.14 -4.48 34.41
C GLY A 93 -7.34 -5.61 35.05
N ARG A 94 -6.58 -5.34 36.12
CA ARG A 94 -5.86 -6.35 36.91
C ARG A 94 -6.78 -7.30 37.72
N GLY A 95 -8.09 -7.30 37.43
CA GLY A 95 -9.09 -8.18 38.04
C GLY A 95 -9.12 -9.56 37.38
N GLY A 96 -9.49 -10.57 38.17
CA GLY A 96 -9.60 -11.98 37.76
C GLY A 96 -10.95 -12.35 37.16
#